data_AF-A0A168Q3G6-F1
#
_entry.id   AF-A0A168Q3G6-F1
#
_cell.length_a   1.000
_cell.length_b   1.000
_cell.length_c   1.000
_cell.angle_alpha   90.00
_cell.angle_beta   90.00
_cell.angle_gamma   90.00
#
_symmetry.space_group_name_H-M   'P 1'
#
loop_
_entity.id
_entity.type
_entity.pdbx_description
1 polymer ?
#
loop_
_entity_poly.entity_id
_entity_poly.type
_entity_poly.pdbx_seq_one_letter_code
_entity_poly.pdbx_strand_id
1 'polypeptide(L)'
;MVDVCTRFTILRVLQDKKSDTIIHTLIQVFGDFGYPNIVQSDNGKEFKNNFFTKLQDTMGIDHRFSTSYHPRGNGVAERYVRTAKEIIRKEIQ
;
A
#
# COMPACT_ATOMS: atom_id res chain seq x y z
N MET A 1 3.31 1.57 -2.43
CA MET A 1 2.37 2.55 -1.85
C MET A 1 2.37 3.79 -2.71
N VAL A 2 1.23 4.46 -2.88
CA VAL A 2 1.14 5.72 -3.64
C VAL A 2 0.46 6.75 -2.76
N ASP A 3 1.09 7.90 -2.58
CA ASP A 3 0.45 9.05 -1.95
C ASP A 3 -0.57 9.66 -2.92
N VAL A 4 -1.80 9.84 -2.46
CA VAL A 4 -2.91 10.33 -3.30
C VAL A 4 -2.76 11.82 -3.60
N CYS A 5 -2.17 12.61 -2.70
CA CYS A 5 -2.02 14.06 -2.88
C CYS A 5 -0.92 14.39 -3.90
N THR A 6 0.30 13.93 -3.63
CA THR A 6 1.51 14.27 -4.39
C THR A 6 1.78 13.32 -5.55
N ARG A 7 1.11 12.16 -5.59
CA ARG A 7 1.43 11.03 -6.49
C ARG A 7 2.81 10.42 -6.25
N PHE A 8 3.44 10.74 -5.12
CA PHE A 8 4.70 10.13 -4.73
C PHE A 8 4.52 8.62 -4.56
N THR A 9 5.30 7.85 -5.31
CA THR A 9 5.14 6.39 -5.42
C THR A 9 6.34 5.69 -4.82
N ILE A 10 6.07 4.83 -3.85
CA ILE A 10 7.07 4.06 -3.12
C ILE A 10 6.96 2.60 -3.56
N LEU A 11 8.06 2.08 -4.08
CA LEU A 11 8.24 0.67 -4.41
C LEU A 11 9.18 0.03 -3.39
N ARG A 12 8.75 -1.11 -2.83
CA ARG A 12 9.55 -1.97 -1.95
C ARG A 12 9.44 -3.39 -2.48
N VAL A 13 10.56 -4.10 -2.52
CA VAL A 13 10.59 -5.50 -2.91
C VAL A 13 10.06 -6.33 -1.74
N LEU A 14 9.10 -7.21 -2.01
CA LEU A 14 8.57 -8.15 -1.04
C LEU A 14 9.10 -9.55 -1.36
N GLN A 15 9.55 -10.28 -0.35
CA GLN A 15 10.01 -11.67 -0.52
C GLN A 15 8.83 -12.63 -0.73
N ASP A 16 7.72 -12.39 -0.03
CA ASP A 16 6.48 -13.15 -0.15
C ASP A 16 5.25 -12.25 0.05
N LYS A 17 4.07 -12.80 -0.25
CA LYS A 17 2.77 -12.14 -0.06
C LYS A 17 2.10 -12.47 1.27
N LYS A 18 2.85 -12.92 2.28
CA LYS A 18 2.28 -13.15 3.62
C LYS A 18 1.98 -11.80 4.24
N SER A 19 0.90 -11.74 5.01
CA SER A 19 0.51 -10.50 5.68
C SER A 19 1.61 -9.93 6.58
N ASP A 20 2.36 -10.80 7.26
CA ASP A 20 3.45 -10.40 8.17
C ASP A 20 4.54 -9.61 7.44
N THR A 21 5.05 -10.15 6.32
CA THR A 21 6.02 -9.51 5.43
C THR A 21 5.52 -8.15 4.92
N ILE A 22 4.25 -8.08 4.52
CA ILE A 22 3.62 -6.85 4.03
C ILE A 22 3.55 -5.81 5.13
N ILE A 23 3.13 -6.19 6.34
CA ILE A 23 3.01 -5.29 7.48
C ILE A 23 4.37 -4.76 7.91
N HIS A 24 5.38 -5.62 8.04
CA HIS A 24 6.74 -5.19 8.37
C HIS A 24 7.26 -4.17 7.35
N THR A 25 7.03 -4.43 6.06
CA THR A 25 7.41 -3.49 5.00
C THR A 25 6.63 -2.17 5.09
N LEU A 26 5.34 -2.20 5.44
CA LEU A 26 4.53 -0.98 5.61
C LEU A 26 5.01 -0.15 6.80
N ILE A 27 5.33 -0.78 7.94
CA ILE A 27 5.87 -0.08 9.11
C ILE A 27 7.19 0.61 8.76
N GLN A 28 8.07 -0.05 8.01
CA GLN A 28 9.31 0.57 7.54
C GLN A 28 9.02 1.78 6.64
N VAL A 29 8.08 1.66 5.70
CA VAL A 29 7.68 2.78 4.84
C VAL A 29 7.10 3.94 5.65
N PHE A 30 6.29 3.67 6.68
CA PHE A 30 5.77 4.71 7.57
C PHE A 30 6.86 5.34 8.43
N GLY A 31 7.88 4.58 8.82
CA GLY A 31 9.08 5.11 9.49
C GLY A 31 9.90 6.04 8.60
N ASP A 32 10.02 5.73 7.31
CA ASP A 32 10.79 6.52 6.35
C ASP A 32 10.10 7.85 5.96
N PHE A 33 8.78 7.82 5.78
CA PHE A 33 8.02 8.94 5.19
C PHE A 33 7.00 9.60 6.13
N GLY A 34 6.84 9.04 7.33
CA GLY A 34 5.82 9.45 8.30
C GLY A 34 4.56 8.58 8.24
N TYR A 35 3.81 8.60 9.34
CA TYR A 35 2.58 7.85 9.49
C TYR A 35 1.42 8.52 8.75
N PRO A 36 0.72 7.81 7.86
CA PRO A 36 -0.46 8.35 7.18
C PRO A 36 -1.67 8.36 8.11
N ASN A 37 -2.53 9.36 7.99
CA ASN A 37 -3.81 9.36 8.71
C ASN A 37 -4.78 8.30 8.17
N ILE A 38 -4.75 8.05 6.85
CA ILE A 38 -5.64 7.12 6.17
C ILE A 38 -4.81 6.22 5.27
N VAL A 39 -5.01 4.90 5.39
CA VAL A 39 -4.49 3.90 4.45
C VAL A 39 -5.66 3.29 3.71
N GLN A 40 -5.59 3.23 2.38
CA GLN A 40 -6.61 2.56 1.57
C GLN A 40 -6.00 1.34 0.88
N SER A 41 -6.64 0.19 1.00
CA SER A 41 -6.26 -1.05 0.30
C SER A 41 -7.48 -1.73 -0.31
N ASP A 42 -7.24 -2.71 -1.18
CA ASP A 42 -8.28 -3.63 -1.62
C ASP A 42 -8.70 -4.59 -0.49
N ASN A 43 -9.77 -5.36 -0.73
CA ASN A 43 -10.29 -6.39 0.17
C ASN A 43 -9.42 -7.68 0.17
N GLY A 44 -8.14 -7.59 -0.20
CA GLY A 44 -7.21 -8.70 -0.16
C GLY A 44 -7.11 -9.30 1.25
N LYS A 45 -7.05 -10.63 1.33
CA LYS A 45 -6.88 -11.34 2.61
C LYS A 45 -5.60 -10.92 3.34
N GLU A 46 -4.59 -10.50 2.58
CA GLU A 46 -3.33 -10.01 3.12
C GLU A 46 -3.50 -8.75 3.99
N PHE A 47 -4.48 -7.91 3.67
CA PHE A 47 -4.83 -6.67 4.39
C PHE A 47 -5.93 -6.86 5.43
N LYS A 48 -6.59 -8.02 5.44
CA LYS A 48 -7.69 -8.34 6.37
C LYS A 48 -7.22 -9.31 7.45
N ASN A 49 -6.38 -8.83 8.35
CA ASN A 49 -5.89 -9.62 9.49
C ASN A 49 -5.97 -8.84 10.81
N ASN A 50 -5.85 -9.55 11.94
CA ASN A 50 -5.86 -8.93 13.27
C ASN A 50 -4.70 -7.93 13.47
N PHE A 51 -3.62 -8.05 12.68
CA PHE A 51 -2.50 -7.12 12.79
C PHE A 51 -2.80 -5.75 12.20
N PHE A 52 -3.54 -5.66 11.09
CA PHE A 52 -4.01 -4.37 10.57
C PHE A 52 -4.92 -3.68 11.58
N THR A 53 -5.80 -4.42 12.26
CA THR A 53 -6.59 -3.88 13.37
C THR A 53 -5.70 -3.32 14.49
N LYS A 54 -4.71 -4.09 14.95
CA LYS A 54 -3.76 -3.60 15.96
C LYS A 54 -2.97 -2.39 15.50
N LEU A 55 -2.61 -2.33 14.21
CA LEU A 55 -1.88 -1.22 13.62
C LEU A 55 -2.73 0.05 13.56
N GLN A 56 -4.03 -0.07 13.27
CA GLN A 56 -5.00 1.02 13.39
C GLN A 56 -5.05 1.55 14.83
N ASP A 57 -5.20 0.64 15.81
CA ASP A 57 -5.30 1.01 17.23
C ASP A 57 -4.01 1.64 17.79
N THR A 58 -2.85 1.10 17.41
CA THR A 58 -1.55 1.51 17.97
C THR A 58 -1.02 2.78 17.31
N MET A 59 -1.19 2.91 15.99
CA MET A 59 -0.61 4.00 15.20
C MET A 59 -1.62 5.11 14.86
N GLY A 60 -2.90 4.95 15.25
CA GLY A 60 -3.96 5.91 14.93
C GLY A 60 -4.28 6.00 13.44
N ILE A 61 -4.00 4.93 12.68
CA ILE A 61 -4.22 4.89 11.23
C ILE A 61 -5.66 4.46 10.96
N ASP A 62 -6.40 5.22 10.15
CA ASP A 62 -7.70 4.78 9.62
C ASP A 62 -7.48 3.96 8.34
N HIS A 63 -7.62 2.63 8.45
CA HIS A 63 -7.49 1.75 7.31
C HIS A 63 -8.85 1.44 6.69
N ARG A 64 -9.01 1.86 5.44
CA ARG A 64 -10.24 1.75 4.67
C ARG A 64 -10.07 0.74 3.54
N PHE A 65 -11.04 -0.15 3.41
CA PHE A 65 -11.12 -1.05 2.27
C PHE A 65 -11.83 -0.36 1.10
N SER A 66 -11.28 -0.49 -0.11
CA SER A 66 -11.96 -0.04 -1.31
C SER A 66 -13.19 -0.92 -1.57
N THR A 67 -14.36 -0.31 -1.66
CA THR A 67 -15.59 -1.00 -2.10
C THR A 67 -15.57 -1.19 -3.62
N SER A 68 -16.25 -2.23 -4.13
CA SER A 68 -16.36 -2.49 -5.57
C SER A 68 -16.92 -1.31 -6.38
N TYR A 69 -17.60 -0.36 -5.72
CA TYR A 69 -18.22 0.82 -6.32
C TYR A 69 -17.35 2.08 -6.33
N HIS A 70 -16.18 2.09 -5.67
CA HIS A 70 -15.22 3.21 -5.71
C HIS A 70 -13.84 2.82 -6.28
N PRO A 71 -13.76 2.21 -7.48
CA PRO A 71 -12.50 1.81 -8.10
C PRO A 71 -11.58 3.00 -8.42
N ARG A 72 -12.08 4.25 -8.39
CA ARG A 72 -11.25 5.44 -8.62
C ARG A 72 -10.15 5.63 -7.57
N GLY A 73 -10.37 5.22 -6.32
CA GLY A 73 -9.38 5.31 -5.26
C GLY A 73 -8.19 4.37 -5.49
N ASN A 74 -8.49 3.13 -5.86
CA ASN A 74 -7.45 2.12 -6.16
C ASN A 74 -6.87 2.26 -7.57
N GLY A 75 -7.63 2.80 -8.53
CA GLY A 75 -7.21 2.95 -9.92
C GLY A 75 -5.98 3.86 -10.09
N VAL A 76 -5.78 4.81 -9.17
CA VAL A 76 -4.52 5.56 -9.09
C VAL A 76 -3.37 4.59 -8.77
N ALA A 77 -3.46 3.85 -7.66
CA ALA A 77 -2.42 2.91 -7.26
C ALA A 77 -2.12 1.89 -8.38
N GLU A 78 -3.15 1.32 -9.00
CA GLU A 78 -3.01 0.39 -10.13
C GLU A 78 -2.28 1.01 -11.33
N ARG A 79 -2.64 2.25 -11.70
CA ARG A 79 -2.00 2.95 -12.82
C ARG A 79 -0.51 3.19 -12.56
N TYR A 80 -0.15 3.65 -11.37
CA TYR A 80 1.24 3.93 -11.02
C TYR A 80 2.06 2.64 -10.86
N VAL A 81 1.47 1.56 -10.34
CA VAL A 81 2.11 0.24 -10.32
C VAL A 81 2.40 -0.26 -11.74
N ARG A 82 1.47 -0.07 -12.70
CA ARG A 82 1.71 -0.40 -14.11
C ARG A 82 2.86 0.42 -14.69
N THR A 83 2.85 1.74 -14.50
CA THR A 83 3.91 2.63 -14.99
C THR A 83 5.27 2.24 -14.41
N ALA A 84 5.35 1.94 -13.11
CA ALA A 84 6.56 1.47 -12.47
C ALA A 84 7.09 0.17 -13.11
N LYS A 85 6.23 -0.81 -13.35
CA LYS A 85 6.61 -2.07 -14.02
C LYS A 85 7.13 -1.85 -15.44
N GLU A 86 6.51 -0.95 -16.20
CA GLU A 86 6.94 -0.61 -17.56
C GLU A 86 8.31 0.05 -17.57
N ILE A 87 8.57 0.99 -16.65
CA ILE A 87 9.89 1.62 -16.50
C ILE A 87 10.94 0.56 -16.15
N ILE A 88 10.70 -0.23 -15.10
CA ILE A 88 11.65 -1.28 -14.66
C ILE A 88 11.95 -2.25 -15.82
N ARG A 89 10.92 -2.65 -16.60
CA ARG A 89 11.12 -3.53 -17.74
C ARG A 89 12.01 -2.91 -18.81
N LYS A 90 11.87 -1.61 -19.09
CA LYS A 90 12.70 -0.91 -20.07
C LYS A 90 14.15 -0.78 -19.62
N GLU A 91 14.39 -0.54 -18.33
CA GLU A 91 15.75 -0.37 -17.78
C GLU A 91 16.52 -1.69 -17.66
N ILE A 92 15.83 -2.84 -17.64
CA ILE A 92 16.45 -4.17 -17.57
C ILE A 92 16.70 -4.78 -18.97
N GLN A 93 16.13 -4.19 -20.02
CA GLN A 93 16.34 -4.60 -21.42
C GLN A 93 17.51 -3.87 -22.06
#